data_AF-A0A938VIW5-F1
#
_entry.id   AF-A0A938VIW5-F1
#
_cell.length_a   1.000
_cell.length_b   1.000
_cell.length_c   1.000
_cell.angle_alpha   90.00
_cell.angle_beta   90.00
_cell.angle_gamma   90.00
#
_symmetry.space_group_name_H-M   'P 1'
#
loop_
_entity.id
_entity.type
_entity.pdbx_description
1 polymer ?
#
loop_
_entity_poly.entity_id
_entity_poly.type
_entity_poly.pdbx_seq_one_letter_code
_entity_poly.pdbx_strand_id
1 'polypeptide(L)'
;MTKTSPKKYHPIQVTLHWLVVLLVVAAFVMGKSMSGLPNDANKLAPLALHMSVGVFTLVVIVTRFITRMKLPKPEHASAGNAFFDWIGKAVHYALYLLVFLTAVSGMSLSMQAGLVPIVFGGSGSPLPADFFDFTARMLHGFIVPALLLLVLLHVGAALYHQFMLKDNLLSRMWYGR
;
A
#
# COMPACT_ATOMS: atom_id res chain seq x y z
N MET A 1 14.14 -34.90 1.89
CA MET A 1 12.75 -34.61 2.33
C MET A 1 12.18 -33.55 1.42
N THR A 2 11.21 -33.89 0.55
CA THR A 2 10.49 -32.91 -0.27
C THR A 2 9.67 -32.02 0.65
N LYS A 3 10.09 -30.77 0.83
CA LYS A 3 9.31 -29.78 1.59
C LYS A 3 7.99 -29.56 0.85
N THR A 4 6.90 -30.07 1.38
CA THR A 4 5.56 -29.80 0.84
C THR A 4 5.22 -28.33 1.09
N SER A 5 4.79 -27.63 0.04
CA SER A 5 4.36 -26.25 0.14
C SER A 5 3.10 -26.16 1.00
N PRO A 6 2.98 -25.17 1.92
CA PRO A 6 1.77 -25.02 2.72
C PRO A 6 0.57 -24.67 1.83
N LYS A 7 -0.64 -25.06 2.22
CA LYS A 7 -1.86 -24.70 1.46
C LYS A 7 -2.28 -23.25 1.66
N LYS A 8 -1.93 -22.64 2.80
CA LYS A 8 -2.30 -21.27 3.18
C LYS A 8 -1.08 -20.45 3.61
N TYR A 9 -1.22 -19.13 3.58
CA TYR A 9 -0.20 -18.23 4.09
C TYR A 9 -0.11 -18.31 5.62
N HIS A 10 1.07 -18.00 6.16
CA HIS A 10 1.26 -17.91 7.61
C HIS A 10 0.34 -16.82 8.20
N PRO A 11 -0.26 -16.99 9.40
CA PRO A 11 -1.19 -16.01 9.96
C PRO A 11 -0.67 -14.56 9.95
N ILE A 12 0.61 -14.35 10.28
CA ILE A 12 1.23 -13.01 10.21
C ILE A 12 1.20 -12.40 8.80
N GLN A 13 1.37 -13.21 7.74
CA GLN A 13 1.31 -12.73 6.36
C GLN A 13 -0.11 -12.35 5.96
N VAL A 14 -1.11 -13.08 6.48
CA VAL A 14 -2.54 -12.77 6.33
C VAL A 14 -2.87 -11.46 7.04
N THR A 15 -2.49 -11.31 8.32
CA THR A 15 -2.70 -10.08 9.10
C THR A 15 -2.07 -8.88 8.40
N LEU A 16 -0.80 -8.97 8.02
CA LEU A 16 -0.09 -7.88 7.36
C LEU A 16 -0.69 -7.54 5.99
N HIS A 17 -1.17 -8.53 5.24
CA HIS A 17 -1.87 -8.28 3.98
C HIS A 17 -3.12 -7.42 4.18
N TRP A 18 -4.04 -7.87 5.05
CA TRP A 18 -5.29 -7.16 5.29
C TRP A 18 -5.06 -5.80 5.95
N LEU A 19 -4.05 -5.69 6.82
CA LEU A 19 -3.66 -4.41 7.40
C LEU A 19 -3.18 -3.43 6.31
N VAL A 20 -2.33 -3.85 5.36
CA VAL A 20 -1.94 -2.98 4.24
C VAL A 20 -3.15 -2.56 3.42
N VAL A 21 -4.09 -3.46 3.13
CA VAL A 21 -5.31 -3.12 2.39
C VAL A 21 -6.09 -2.01 3.08
N LEU A 22 -6.34 -2.16 4.39
CA LEU A 22 -7.06 -1.15 5.18
C LEU A 22 -6.31 0.19 5.22
N LEU A 23 -5.00 0.16 5.44
CA LEU A 23 -4.18 1.36 5.53
C LEU A 23 -4.09 2.11 4.19
N VAL A 24 -3.95 1.40 3.07
CA VAL A 24 -3.92 2.02 1.73
C VAL A 24 -5.26 2.68 1.41
N VAL A 25 -6.38 2.01 1.71
CA VAL A 25 -7.71 2.60 1.52
C VAL A 25 -7.90 3.84 2.40
N ALA A 26 -7.55 3.75 3.68
CA ALA A 26 -7.64 4.88 4.61
C ALA A 26 -6.76 6.06 4.15
N ALA A 27 -5.52 5.81 3.77
CA ALA A 27 -4.59 6.82 3.27
C ALA A 27 -5.12 7.50 2.01
N PHE A 28 -5.68 6.74 1.07
CA PHE A 28 -6.27 7.29 -0.15
C PHE A 28 -7.47 8.18 0.15
N VAL A 29 -8.42 7.72 0.98
CA VAL A 29 -9.60 8.50 1.36
C VAL A 29 -9.19 9.79 2.06
N MET A 30 -8.29 9.72 3.04
CA MET A 30 -7.77 10.91 3.74
C MET A 30 -7.09 11.88 2.78
N GLY A 31 -6.20 11.37 1.91
CA GLY A 31 -5.48 12.17 0.93
C GLY A 31 -6.41 12.88 -0.05
N LYS A 32 -7.46 12.19 -0.52
CA LYS A 32 -8.47 12.77 -1.41
C LYS A 32 -9.33 13.82 -0.70
N SER A 33 -9.74 13.55 0.53
CA SER A 33 -10.57 14.48 1.31
C SER A 33 -9.84 15.78 1.62
N MET A 34 -8.53 15.74 1.87
CA MET A 34 -7.75 16.95 2.15
C MET A 34 -7.21 17.65 0.89
N SER A 35 -7.25 17.03 -0.28
CA SER A 35 -6.67 17.62 -1.50
C SER A 35 -7.38 18.90 -1.96
N GLY A 36 -8.67 19.04 -1.62
CA GLY A 36 -9.47 20.23 -1.95
C GLY A 36 -9.46 21.33 -0.89
N LEU A 37 -8.83 21.10 0.26
CA LEU A 37 -8.73 22.11 1.30
C LEU A 37 -7.64 23.14 0.96
N PRO A 38 -7.80 24.42 1.34
CA PRO A 38 -6.68 25.37 1.33
C PRO A 38 -5.56 24.93 2.29
N ASN A 39 -4.34 25.42 2.06
CA ASN A 39 -3.19 25.17 2.95
C ASN A 39 -3.22 26.09 4.17
N ASP A 40 -4.27 25.97 4.99
CA ASP A 40 -4.47 26.74 6.21
C ASP A 40 -4.58 25.83 7.45
N ALA A 41 -4.95 26.40 8.60
CA ALA A 41 -5.08 25.70 9.86
C ALA A 41 -6.05 24.49 9.80
N ASN A 42 -7.08 24.53 8.94
CA ASN A 42 -8.05 23.44 8.82
C ASN A 42 -7.44 22.18 8.20
N LYS A 43 -6.33 22.30 7.46
CA LYS A 43 -5.62 21.17 6.86
C LYS A 43 -4.67 20.46 7.84
N LEU A 44 -4.28 21.09 8.95
CA LEU A 44 -3.25 20.54 9.84
C LEU A 44 -3.63 19.18 10.43
N ALA A 45 -4.82 19.05 11.01
CA ALA A 45 -5.29 17.80 11.60
C ALA A 45 -5.42 16.63 10.60
N PRO A 46 -6.11 16.78 9.45
CA PRO A 46 -6.19 15.70 8.46
C PRO A 46 -4.82 15.38 7.84
N LEU A 47 -3.95 16.38 7.66
CA LEU A 47 -2.59 16.16 7.18
C LEU A 47 -1.76 15.37 8.20
N ALA A 48 -1.85 15.68 9.49
CA ALA A 48 -1.22 14.91 10.56
C ALA A 48 -1.62 13.44 10.50
N LEU A 49 -2.93 13.17 10.41
CA LEU A 49 -3.45 11.82 10.34
C LEU A 49 -2.97 11.08 9.09
N HIS A 50 -3.01 11.72 7.93
CA HIS A 50 -2.52 11.13 6.68
C HIS A 50 -1.02 10.80 6.75
N MET A 51 -0.20 11.71 7.30
CA MET A 51 1.24 11.49 7.49
C MET A 51 1.50 10.30 8.43
N SER A 52 0.79 10.23 9.56
CA SER A 52 0.92 9.12 10.52
C SER A 52 0.54 7.78 9.89
N VAL A 53 -0.57 7.72 9.14
CA VAL A 53 -0.97 6.52 8.39
C VAL A 53 0.06 6.15 7.34
N GLY A 54 0.64 7.13 6.63
CA GLY A 54 1.70 6.90 5.64
C GLY A 54 2.95 6.26 6.25
N VAL A 55 3.45 6.80 7.37
CA VAL A 55 4.60 6.23 8.10
C VAL A 55 4.29 4.83 8.62
N PHE A 56 3.11 4.62 9.20
CA PHE A 56 2.73 3.30 9.68
C PHE A 56 2.60 2.29 8.53
N THR A 57 2.05 2.70 7.39
CA THR A 57 1.99 1.88 6.17
C THR A 57 3.38 1.48 5.69
N LEU A 58 4.37 2.39 5.76
CA LEU A 58 5.76 2.09 5.40
C LEU A 58 6.33 0.97 6.27
N VAL A 59 6.12 1.03 7.58
CA VAL A 59 6.57 -0.03 8.51
C VAL A 59 5.90 -1.35 8.14
N VAL A 60 4.57 -1.35 8.00
CA VAL A 60 3.79 -2.57 7.71
C VAL A 60 4.19 -3.19 6.37
N ILE A 61 4.38 -2.41 5.29
CA ILE A 61 4.75 -2.96 3.98
C ILE A 61 6.16 -3.55 3.97
N VAL A 62 7.11 -2.93 4.70
CA VAL A 62 8.47 -3.46 4.87
C VAL A 62 8.43 -4.77 5.66
N THR A 63 7.72 -4.82 6.79
CA THR A 63 7.55 -6.05 7.57
C THR A 63 6.86 -7.13 6.75
N ARG A 64 5.85 -6.78 5.95
CA ARG A 64 5.18 -7.70 5.03
C ARG A 64 6.13 -8.26 3.98
N PHE A 65 6.98 -7.42 3.39
CA PHE A 65 7.97 -7.85 2.41
C PHE A 65 8.99 -8.83 3.03
N ILE A 66 9.52 -8.49 4.20
CA ILE A 66 10.48 -9.34 4.94
C ILE A 66 9.84 -10.70 5.28
N THR A 67 8.62 -10.71 5.82
CA THR A 67 7.92 -11.95 6.17
C THR A 67 7.55 -12.79 4.94
N ARG A 68 7.27 -12.18 3.79
CA ARG A 68 7.09 -12.89 2.51
C ARG A 68 8.36 -13.59 2.03
N MET A 69 9.54 -13.03 2.32
CA MET A 69 10.82 -13.64 1.95
C MET A 69 11.24 -14.75 2.93
N LYS A 70 10.96 -14.57 4.22
CA LYS A 70 11.44 -15.47 5.28
C LYS A 70 10.53 -16.67 5.57
N LEU A 71 9.22 -16.53 5.40
CA LEU A 71 8.27 -17.57 5.81
C LEU A 71 7.82 -18.42 4.61
N PRO A 72 7.53 -19.72 4.82
CA PRO A 72 6.90 -20.57 3.81
C PRO A 72 5.62 -19.93 3.27
N LYS A 73 5.38 -20.10 1.98
CA LYS A 73 4.21 -19.59 1.27
C LYS A 73 3.63 -20.66 0.36
N PRO A 74 2.31 -20.62 0.08
CA PRO A 74 1.70 -21.53 -0.87
C PRO A 74 2.33 -21.43 -2.24
N GLU A 75 2.16 -22.50 -3.02
CA GLU A 75 2.51 -22.49 -4.43
C GLU A 75 1.74 -21.40 -5.16
N HIS A 76 2.36 -20.90 -6.21
CA HIS A 76 1.73 -19.91 -7.06
C HIS A 76 0.43 -20.48 -7.63
N ALA A 77 -0.66 -19.72 -7.51
CA ALA A 77 -1.91 -20.10 -8.17
C ALA A 77 -1.73 -19.85 -9.66
N SER A 78 -1.88 -20.91 -10.45
CA SER A 78 -1.79 -20.84 -11.91
C SER A 78 -3.19 -20.64 -12.49
N ALA A 79 -3.30 -19.77 -13.47
CA ALA A 79 -4.47 -19.59 -14.32
C ALA A 79 -4.49 -20.56 -15.52
N GLY A 80 -3.56 -21.53 -15.57
CA GLY A 80 -3.39 -22.44 -16.71
C GLY A 80 -2.74 -21.78 -17.93
N ASN A 81 -2.25 -20.55 -17.79
CA ASN A 81 -1.61 -19.78 -18.85
C ASN A 81 -0.36 -19.08 -18.29
N ALA A 82 0.81 -19.44 -18.83
CA ALA A 82 2.10 -18.93 -18.37
C ALA A 82 2.23 -17.40 -18.43
N PHE A 83 1.58 -16.75 -19.39
CA PHE A 83 1.58 -15.30 -19.52
C PHE A 83 0.78 -14.64 -18.38
N PHE A 84 -0.42 -15.16 -18.07
CA PHE A 84 -1.21 -14.65 -16.94
C PHE A 84 -0.55 -14.92 -15.59
N ASP A 85 0.09 -16.07 -15.42
CA ASP A 85 0.85 -16.39 -14.21
C ASP A 85 2.03 -15.43 -14.02
N TRP A 86 2.72 -15.08 -15.11
CA TRP A 86 3.80 -14.10 -15.07
C TRP A 86 3.28 -12.70 -14.72
N ILE A 87 2.19 -12.24 -15.33
CA ILE A 87 1.54 -10.96 -14.99
C ILE A 87 1.16 -10.94 -13.52
N GLY A 88 0.55 -12.02 -13.00
CA GLY A 88 0.16 -12.12 -11.59
C GLY A 88 1.36 -11.95 -10.64
N LYS A 89 2.54 -12.46 -11.00
CA LYS A 89 3.78 -12.23 -10.24
C LYS A 89 4.23 -10.77 -10.37
N ALA A 90 4.26 -10.22 -11.58
CA ALA A 90 4.69 -8.85 -11.84
C ALA A 90 3.84 -7.83 -11.07
N VAL A 91 2.51 -7.96 -11.11
CA VAL A 91 1.56 -7.11 -10.37
C VAL A 91 1.84 -7.16 -8.87
N HIS A 92 2.08 -8.33 -8.28
CA HIS A 92 2.41 -8.42 -6.85
C HIS A 92 3.67 -7.64 -6.49
N TYR A 93 4.76 -7.79 -7.25
CA TYR A 93 6.00 -7.06 -6.97
C TYR A 93 5.84 -5.55 -7.22
N ALA A 94 5.12 -5.17 -8.27
CA ALA A 94 4.80 -3.77 -8.54
C ALA A 94 3.95 -3.16 -7.43
N LEU A 95 2.97 -3.87 -6.86
CA LEU A 95 2.21 -3.40 -5.70
C LEU A 95 3.11 -3.16 -4.47
N TYR A 96 4.02 -4.08 -4.15
CA TYR A 96 5.00 -3.87 -3.08
C TYR A 96 5.81 -2.60 -3.30
N LEU A 97 6.33 -2.42 -4.51
CA LEU A 97 7.13 -1.27 -4.89
C LEU A 97 6.33 0.03 -4.81
N LEU A 98 5.12 0.08 -5.39
CA LEU A 98 4.32 1.31 -5.43
C LEU A 98 3.81 1.71 -4.04
N VAL A 99 3.41 0.77 -3.17
CA VAL A 99 3.04 1.11 -1.78
C VAL A 99 4.24 1.71 -1.04
N PHE A 100 5.43 1.09 -1.19
CA PHE A 100 6.66 1.61 -0.61
C PHE A 100 7.01 3.01 -1.14
N LEU A 101 7.01 3.21 -2.45
CA LEU A 101 7.33 4.49 -3.08
C LEU A 101 6.30 5.58 -2.75
N THR A 102 5.01 5.23 -2.58
CA THR A 102 3.98 6.17 -2.13
C THR A 102 4.31 6.72 -0.74
N ALA A 103 4.65 5.83 0.20
CA ALA A 103 4.97 6.24 1.56
C ALA A 103 6.31 7.01 1.65
N VAL A 104 7.34 6.57 0.91
CA VAL A 104 8.63 7.26 0.85
C VAL A 104 8.52 8.63 0.19
N SER A 105 7.74 8.77 -0.89
CA SER A 105 7.51 10.09 -1.51
C SER A 105 6.75 11.04 -0.57
N GLY A 106 5.77 10.55 0.19
CA GLY A 106 5.09 11.34 1.23
C GLY A 106 6.03 11.78 2.35
N MET A 107 6.90 10.88 2.82
CA MET A 107 7.94 11.22 3.80
C MET A 107 8.94 12.24 3.25
N SER A 108 9.37 12.09 1.99
CA SER A 108 10.27 13.04 1.33
C SER A 108 9.62 14.42 1.19
N LEU A 109 8.35 14.49 0.81
CA LEU A 109 7.58 15.73 0.80
C LEU A 109 7.54 16.38 2.18
N SER A 110 7.26 15.60 3.23
CA SER A 110 7.26 16.08 4.61
C SER A 110 8.59 16.70 5.01
N MET A 111 9.72 16.12 4.58
CA MET A 111 11.05 16.65 4.86
C MET A 111 11.32 17.95 4.08
N GLN A 112 11.03 17.96 2.78
CA GLN A 112 11.27 19.12 1.92
C GLN A 112 10.43 20.34 2.32
N ALA A 113 9.18 20.11 2.73
CA ALA A 113 8.25 21.16 3.14
C ALA A 113 8.30 21.49 4.64
N GLY A 114 9.21 20.89 5.42
CA GLY A 114 9.35 21.16 6.85
C GLY A 114 8.10 20.82 7.67
N LEU A 115 7.32 19.81 7.25
CA LEU A 115 5.98 19.57 7.80
C LEU A 115 5.98 19.03 9.22
N VAL A 116 7.02 18.32 9.66
CA VAL A 116 7.05 17.73 11.01
C VAL A 116 6.91 18.79 12.11
N PRO A 117 7.75 19.85 12.17
CA PRO A 117 7.59 20.90 13.19
C PRO A 117 6.28 21.70 13.03
N ILE A 118 5.76 21.86 11.81
CA ILE A 118 4.51 22.58 11.56
C ILE A 118 3.30 21.80 12.09
N VAL A 119 3.21 20.52 11.71
CA VAL A 119 2.03 19.67 11.92
C VAL A 119 2.04 19.03 13.30
N PHE A 120 3.20 18.57 13.78
CA PHE A 120 3.33 17.86 15.05
C PHE A 120 4.03 18.67 16.14
N GLY A 121 4.86 19.64 15.76
CA GLY A 121 5.67 20.42 16.70
C GLY A 121 5.02 21.73 17.16
N GLY A 122 3.91 22.16 16.55
CA GLY A 122 3.24 23.40 16.92
C GLY A 122 4.08 24.66 16.67
N SER A 123 4.95 24.66 15.65
CA SER A 123 5.86 25.78 15.39
C SER A 123 5.15 27.11 15.07
N GLY A 124 3.87 27.07 14.70
CA GLY A 124 3.09 28.22 14.26
C GLY A 124 3.46 28.73 12.87
N SER A 125 4.44 28.10 12.20
CA SER A 125 4.81 28.44 10.82
C SER A 125 3.66 28.07 9.86
N PRO A 126 3.42 28.87 8.81
CA PRO A 126 2.39 28.55 7.83
C PRO A 126 2.78 27.30 7.02
N LEU A 127 1.77 26.58 6.54
CA LEU A 127 1.98 25.58 5.49
C LEU A 127 2.48 26.28 4.20
N PRO A 128 3.26 25.58 3.34
CA PRO A 128 3.59 26.10 2.02
C PRO A 128 2.34 26.53 1.25
N ALA A 129 2.44 27.60 0.47
CA ALA A 129 1.33 28.10 -0.35
C ALA A 129 0.84 27.01 -1.32
N ASP A 130 1.77 26.31 -1.96
CA ASP A 130 1.50 25.14 -2.79
C ASP A 130 2.48 24.00 -2.46
N PHE A 131 1.97 22.77 -2.45
CA PHE A 131 2.83 21.58 -2.33
C PHE A 131 3.42 21.15 -3.67
N PHE A 132 2.88 21.59 -4.81
CA PHE A 132 3.38 21.23 -6.13
C PHE A 132 4.76 21.83 -6.45
N ASP A 133 5.21 22.80 -5.65
CA ASP A 133 6.60 23.31 -5.67
C ASP A 133 7.64 22.24 -5.33
N PHE A 134 7.22 21.13 -4.69
CA PHE A 134 8.09 20.04 -4.30
C PHE A 134 7.99 18.86 -5.27
N THR A 135 9.12 18.43 -5.81
CA THR A 135 9.19 17.26 -6.72
C THR A 135 8.59 15.99 -6.10
N ALA A 136 8.73 15.81 -4.79
CA ALA A 136 8.13 14.69 -4.07
C ALA A 136 6.60 14.70 -4.13
N ARG A 137 5.94 15.88 -4.14
CA ARG A 137 4.48 15.98 -4.28
C ARG A 137 4.02 15.52 -5.65
N MET A 138 4.75 15.89 -6.70
CA MET A 138 4.46 15.44 -8.07
C MET A 138 4.56 13.92 -8.16
N LEU A 139 5.67 13.34 -7.69
CA LEU A 139 5.86 11.89 -7.67
C LEU A 139 4.75 11.19 -6.90
N HIS A 140 4.42 11.67 -5.69
CA HIS A 140 3.33 11.11 -4.89
C HIS A 140 1.99 11.16 -5.65
N GLY A 141 1.71 12.27 -6.35
CA GLY A 141 0.51 12.44 -7.17
C GLY A 141 0.42 11.48 -8.37
N PHE A 142 1.54 11.11 -8.97
CA PHE A 142 1.59 10.15 -10.10
C PHE A 142 1.58 8.69 -9.64
N ILE A 143 2.23 8.37 -8.51
CA ILE A 143 2.32 7.01 -8.00
C ILE A 143 0.94 6.50 -7.54
N VAL A 144 0.12 7.35 -6.90
CA VAL A 144 -1.17 6.94 -6.33
C VAL A 144 -2.15 6.39 -7.38
N PRO A 145 -2.41 7.05 -8.54
CA PRO A 145 -3.25 6.48 -9.59
C PRO A 145 -2.73 5.14 -10.14
N ALA A 146 -1.41 5.02 -10.33
CA ALA A 146 -0.80 3.77 -10.78
C ALA A 146 -1.00 2.64 -9.76
N LEU A 147 -0.84 2.95 -8.46
CA LEU A 147 -1.12 2.02 -7.38
C LEU A 147 -2.59 1.56 -7.40
N LEU A 148 -3.54 2.49 -7.53
CA LEU A 148 -4.96 2.15 -7.58
C LEU A 148 -5.31 1.24 -8.76
N LEU A 149 -4.76 1.52 -9.94
CA LEU A 149 -4.94 0.66 -11.11
C LEU A 149 -4.46 -0.77 -10.83
N LEU A 150 -3.27 -0.93 -10.25
CA LEU A 150 -2.75 -2.26 -9.90
C LEU A 150 -3.57 -2.94 -8.80
N VAL A 151 -4.11 -2.19 -7.83
CA VAL A 151 -5.02 -2.73 -6.81
C VAL A 151 -6.28 -3.28 -7.47
N LEU A 152 -6.88 -2.55 -8.41
CA LEU A 152 -8.06 -3.00 -9.15
C LEU A 152 -7.76 -4.27 -9.97
N LEU A 153 -6.63 -4.30 -10.69
CA LEU A 153 -6.20 -5.49 -11.43
C LEU A 153 -5.96 -6.69 -10.50
N HIS A 154 -5.34 -6.46 -9.34
CA HIS A 154 -5.08 -7.50 -8.35
C HIS A 154 -6.36 -8.07 -7.75
N VAL A 155 -7.31 -7.22 -7.36
CA VAL A 155 -8.62 -7.66 -6.85
C VAL A 155 -9.39 -8.37 -7.97
N GLY A 156 -9.41 -7.84 -9.18
CA GLY A 156 -10.04 -8.48 -10.34
C GLY A 156 -9.49 -9.88 -10.61
N ALA A 157 -8.16 -10.06 -10.56
CA ALA A 157 -7.55 -11.37 -10.67
C ALA A 157 -7.95 -12.30 -9.51
N ALA A 158 -7.99 -11.81 -8.27
CA ALA A 158 -8.41 -12.62 -7.13
C ALA A 158 -9.87 -13.08 -7.26
N LEU A 159 -10.76 -12.22 -7.74
CA LEU A 159 -12.17 -12.56 -8.03
C LEU A 159 -12.29 -13.53 -9.20
N TYR A 160 -11.47 -13.38 -10.24
CA TYR A 160 -11.42 -14.31 -11.37
C TYR A 160 -11.03 -15.72 -10.91
N HIS A 161 -9.98 -15.84 -10.10
CA HIS A 161 -9.59 -17.11 -9.49
C HIS A 161 -10.72 -17.71 -8.62
N GLN A 162 -11.34 -16.89 -7.77
CA GLN A 162 -12.38 -17.34 -6.85
C GLN A 162 -13.64 -17.82 -7.57
N PHE A 163 -14.12 -17.08 -8.57
CA PHE A 163 -15.45 -17.30 -9.15
C PHE A 163 -15.44 -17.99 -10.52
N MET A 164 -14.42 -17.74 -11.35
CA MET A 164 -14.32 -18.36 -12.68
C MET A 164 -13.50 -19.65 -12.63
N LEU A 165 -12.29 -19.61 -12.06
CA LEU A 165 -11.46 -20.81 -11.92
C LEU A 165 -11.88 -21.72 -10.75
N LYS A 166 -12.58 -21.15 -9.76
CA LYS A 166 -13.10 -21.87 -8.58
C LYS A 166 -12.02 -22.64 -7.84
N ASP A 167 -10.80 -22.13 -7.83
CA ASP A 167 -9.62 -22.74 -7.18
C ASP A 167 -9.47 -22.38 -5.69
N ASN A 168 -10.48 -21.67 -5.17
CA ASN A 168 -10.57 -21.21 -3.78
C ASN A 168 -9.36 -20.36 -3.34
N LEU A 169 -8.80 -19.55 -4.25
CA LEU A 169 -7.62 -18.71 -3.99
C LEU A 169 -7.74 -17.87 -2.72
N LEU A 170 -8.90 -17.26 -2.46
CA LEU A 170 -9.08 -16.38 -1.30
C LEU A 170 -8.87 -17.11 0.03
N SER A 171 -9.17 -18.42 0.09
CA SER A 171 -8.94 -19.23 1.29
C SER A 171 -7.48 -19.29 1.73
N ARG A 172 -6.53 -19.06 0.79
CA ARG A 172 -5.10 -19.00 1.09
C ARG A 172 -4.73 -17.77 1.91
N MET A 173 -5.49 -16.68 1.77
CA MET A 173 -5.29 -15.38 2.44
C MET A 173 -6.31 -15.15 3.57
N TRP A 174 -6.79 -16.23 4.20
CA TRP A 174 -7.69 -16.17 5.34
C TRP A 174 -7.16 -17.00 6.51
N TYR A 175 -7.67 -16.74 7.72
CA TYR A 175 -7.32 -17.53 8.89
C TYR A 175 -7.99 -18.91 8.85
N GLY A 176 -7.37 -19.90 9.51
CA GLY A 176 -7.88 -21.26 9.63
C GLY A 176 -6.93 -22.31 9.05
N ARG A 177 -7.18 -23.58 9.36
CA ARG A 177 -6.37 -24.72 8.88
C ARG A 177 -6.62 -25.02 7.41
#